data_AF-A0A9D9XQC7-F1
#
_entry.id   AF-A0A9D9XQC7-F1
#
_cell.length_a   1.000
_cell.length_b   1.000
_cell.length_c   1.000
_cell.angle_alpha   90.00
_cell.angle_beta   90.00
_cell.angle_gamma   90.00
#
_symmetry.space_group_name_H-M   'P 1'
#
loop_
_entity.id
_entity.type
_entity.pdbx_description
1 polymer ?
#
loop_
_entity_poly.entity_id
_entity_poly.type
_entity_poly.pdbx_seq_one_letter_code
_entity_poly.pdbx_strand_id
1 'polypeptide(L)'
;FRDYLYIPLGGSNVDTVTKIRNVFIIFLISGLWHGAKWTFIVWGLLNAMLIIPSFIFNSNRQNLDIASKGKILPSIKDIFSILSTFILITFTWIFFRSSSLQQALDIIKEIFSKSLFSIPTIFSPKIGLIISIFMLIEWIGREREFAIEYLGSKLPKAIRWAIYYAISHAVIIYAGSGQQFIYFQF
;
A
#
# COMPACT_ATOMS: atom_id res chain seq x y z
N PHE A 1 8.46 1.38 14.21
CA PHE A 1 8.86 -0.05 14.30
C PHE A 1 10.30 -0.30 13.88
N ARG A 2 10.79 0.19 12.74
CA ARG A 2 12.22 0.00 12.37
C ARG A 2 13.18 0.61 13.40
N ASP A 3 13.09 1.92 13.63
CA ASP A 3 14.11 2.62 14.43
C ASP A 3 13.98 2.36 15.93
N TYR A 4 12.76 2.08 16.39
CA TYR A 4 12.47 1.91 17.82
C TYR A 4 12.37 0.44 18.28
N LEU A 5 12.28 -0.53 17.37
CA LEU A 5 12.24 -1.96 17.72
C LEU A 5 13.28 -2.76 16.92
N TYR A 6 13.26 -2.69 15.58
CA TYR A 6 14.16 -3.50 14.76
C TYR A 6 15.64 -3.20 14.98
N ILE A 7 16.04 -1.91 14.99
CA ILE A 7 17.44 -1.49 15.21
C ILE A 7 17.91 -1.87 16.63
N PRO A 8 17.16 -1.56 17.72
CA PRO A 8 17.50 -2.00 19.07
C PRO A 8 17.66 -3.53 19.22
N LEU A 9 16.94 -4.33 18.43
CA LEU A 9 17.07 -5.79 18.42
C LEU A 9 18.29 -6.32 17.64
N GLY A 10 19.19 -5.44 17.18
CA GLY A 10 20.40 -5.78 16.42
C GLY A 10 20.30 -5.52 14.91
N GLY A 11 19.14 -5.08 14.43
CA GLY A 11 18.94 -4.69 13.03
C GLY A 11 19.36 -5.77 12.03
N SER A 12 20.09 -5.36 10.99
CA SER A 12 20.56 -6.25 9.92
C SER A 12 21.98 -6.79 10.15
N ASN A 13 22.60 -6.51 11.30
CA ASN A 13 23.98 -6.89 11.63
C ASN A 13 24.09 -8.18 12.46
N VAL A 14 22.97 -8.87 12.66
CA VAL A 14 22.91 -10.16 13.37
C VAL A 14 22.89 -11.33 12.37
N ASP A 15 22.95 -12.57 12.86
CA ASP A 15 22.80 -13.76 12.01
C ASP A 15 21.39 -13.87 11.40
N THR A 16 21.24 -14.69 10.36
CA THR A 16 19.99 -14.80 9.59
C THR A 16 18.80 -15.26 10.45
N VAL A 17 19.01 -16.17 11.41
CA VAL A 17 17.93 -16.66 12.28
C VAL A 17 17.45 -15.55 13.20
N THR A 18 18.37 -14.79 13.78
CA THR A 18 18.04 -13.63 14.61
C THR A 18 17.33 -12.55 13.79
N LYS A 19 17.74 -12.30 12.53
CA LYS A 19 17.00 -11.36 11.64
C LYS A 19 15.56 -11.81 11.43
N ILE A 20 15.34 -13.09 11.10
CA ILE A 20 14.00 -13.64 10.87
C ILE A 20 13.13 -13.49 12.12
N ARG A 21 13.65 -13.86 13.30
CA ARG A 21 12.98 -13.66 14.58
C ARG A 21 12.60 -12.20 14.79
N ASN A 22 13.54 -11.28 14.56
CA ASN A 22 13.31 -9.86 14.74
C ASN A 22 12.22 -9.34 13.79
N VAL A 23 12.18 -9.81 12.53
CA VAL A 23 11.12 -9.48 11.56
C VAL A 23 9.75 -9.96 12.06
N PHE A 24 9.64 -11.18 12.58
CA PHE A 24 8.39 -11.65 13.19
C PHE A 24 7.97 -10.78 14.38
N ILE A 25 8.90 -10.47 15.29
CA ILE A 25 8.62 -9.63 16.47
C ILE A 25 8.07 -8.27 16.04
N ILE A 26 8.73 -7.57 15.12
CA ILE A 26 8.28 -6.22 14.74
C ILE A 26 6.90 -6.22 14.07
N PHE A 27 6.60 -7.21 13.22
CA PHE A 27 5.32 -7.26 12.52
C PHE A 27 4.18 -7.74 13.43
N LEU A 28 4.45 -8.65 14.35
CA LEU A 28 3.49 -9.07 15.36
C LEU A 28 3.15 -7.93 16.32
N ILE A 29 4.15 -7.22 16.83
CA ILE A 29 3.93 -6.04 17.68
C ILE A 29 3.21 -4.95 16.88
N SER A 30 3.56 -4.76 15.60
CA SER A 30 2.84 -3.84 14.72
C SER A 30 1.37 -4.22 14.56
N GLY A 31 1.05 -5.50 14.38
CA GLY A 31 -0.33 -5.98 14.33
C GLY A 31 -1.06 -5.72 15.65
N LEU A 32 -0.46 -6.11 16.78
CA LEU A 32 -1.04 -5.90 18.11
C LEU A 32 -1.27 -4.42 18.44
N TRP A 33 -0.40 -3.53 17.93
CA TRP A 33 -0.58 -2.09 18.06
C TRP A 33 -1.86 -1.58 17.37
N HIS A 34 -2.31 -2.23 16.30
CA HIS A 34 -3.58 -1.90 15.63
C HIS A 34 -4.82 -2.48 16.33
N GLY A 35 -4.67 -3.51 17.17
CA GLY A 35 -5.73 -4.02 18.03
C GLY A 35 -5.50 -5.46 18.50
N ALA A 36 -6.30 -5.90 19.48
CA ALA A 36 -6.16 -7.20 20.13
C ALA A 36 -6.85 -8.37 19.40
N LYS A 37 -7.41 -8.15 18.20
CA LYS A 37 -8.09 -9.19 17.43
C LYS A 37 -7.08 -10.13 16.76
N TRP A 38 -7.44 -11.42 16.65
CA TRP A 38 -6.66 -12.42 15.92
C TRP A 38 -6.36 -12.04 14.47
N THR A 39 -7.25 -11.28 13.83
CA THR A 39 -7.06 -10.80 12.45
C THR A 39 -5.80 -9.94 12.31
N PHE A 40 -5.47 -9.11 13.31
CA PHE A 40 -4.25 -8.29 13.29
C PHE A 40 -2.97 -9.10 13.52
N ILE A 41 -3.04 -10.17 14.32
CA ILE A 41 -1.93 -11.11 14.49
C ILE A 41 -1.64 -11.81 13.15
N VAL A 42 -2.67 -12.34 12.48
CA VAL A 42 -2.54 -12.98 11.17
C VAL A 42 -2.02 -12.00 10.12
N TRP A 43 -2.52 -10.76 10.12
CA TRP A 43 -2.01 -9.70 9.26
C TRP A 43 -0.50 -9.46 9.47
N GLY A 44 -0.06 -9.36 10.73
CA GLY A 44 1.36 -9.20 11.07
C GLY A 44 2.20 -10.40 10.59
N LEU A 45 1.74 -11.62 10.85
CA LEU A 45 2.41 -12.85 10.40
C LEU A 45 2.58 -12.89 8.87
N LEU A 46 1.52 -12.58 8.12
CA LEU A 46 1.58 -12.57 6.66
C LEU A 46 2.59 -11.53 6.14
N ASN A 47 2.60 -10.32 6.70
CA ASN A 47 3.57 -9.29 6.30
C ASN A 47 5.01 -9.69 6.63
N ALA A 48 5.24 -10.33 7.79
CA ALA A 48 6.54 -10.90 8.11
C ALA A 48 6.98 -11.94 7.07
N MET A 49 6.08 -12.88 6.72
CA MET A 49 6.35 -13.92 5.72
C MET A 49 6.64 -13.35 4.33
N LEU A 50 5.99 -12.26 3.91
CA LEU A 50 6.26 -11.62 2.62
C LEU A 50 7.64 -10.97 2.55
N ILE A 51 8.16 -10.47 3.68
CA ILE A 51 9.43 -9.74 3.73
C ILE A 51 10.63 -10.65 4.00
N ILE A 52 10.46 -11.74 4.76
CA ILE A 52 11.55 -12.68 5.11
C ILE A 52 12.36 -13.17 3.90
N PRO A 53 11.77 -13.56 2.75
CA PRO A 53 12.52 -13.97 1.58
C PRO A 53 13.53 -12.91 1.12
N SER A 54 13.17 -11.62 1.21
CA SER A 54 14.08 -10.53 0.82
C SER A 54 15.35 -10.44 1.70
N PHE A 55 15.25 -10.88 2.96
CA PHE A 55 16.38 -10.97 3.88
C PHE A 55 17.20 -12.24 3.68
N ILE A 56 16.56 -13.38 3.40
CA ILE A 56 17.26 -14.66 3.16
C ILE A 56 18.07 -14.59 1.86
N PHE A 57 17.48 -14.05 0.80
CA PHE A 57 18.13 -13.94 -0.51
C PHE A 57 18.97 -12.66 -0.67
N ASN A 58 19.10 -11.83 0.38
CA ASN A 58 19.74 -10.52 0.34
C ASN A 58 19.27 -9.66 -0.86
N SER A 59 18.00 -9.77 -1.23
CA SER A 59 17.41 -9.08 -2.38
C SER A 59 16.74 -7.76 -2.02
N ASN A 60 16.74 -7.39 -0.73
CA ASN A 60 16.16 -6.16 -0.19
C ASN A 60 16.73 -4.84 -0.77
N ARG A 61 17.83 -4.90 -1.55
CA ARG A 61 18.46 -3.75 -2.23
C ARG A 61 18.58 -3.89 -3.74
N GLN A 62 17.94 -4.89 -4.35
CA GLN A 62 18.08 -5.14 -5.79
C GLN A 62 17.19 -4.25 -6.67
N ASN A 63 16.09 -3.72 -6.13
CA ASN A 63 15.13 -2.88 -6.86
C ASN A 63 14.97 -1.52 -6.16
N LEU A 64 16.08 -0.79 -6.00
CA LEU A 64 16.09 0.54 -5.37
C LEU A 64 15.72 1.67 -6.33
N ASP A 65 15.85 1.43 -7.64
CA ASP A 65 15.45 2.38 -8.66
C ASP A 65 13.92 2.37 -8.87
N ILE A 66 13.43 3.49 -9.39
CA ILE A 66 12.03 3.67 -9.77
C ILE A 66 11.69 2.71 -10.92
N ALA A 67 10.53 2.06 -10.83
CA ALA A 67 10.04 1.17 -11.87
C ALA A 67 10.04 1.88 -13.24
N SER A 68 10.64 1.22 -14.22
CA SER A 68 10.71 1.70 -15.61
C SER A 68 11.35 3.08 -15.79
N LYS A 69 12.34 3.45 -14.96
CA LYS A 69 13.07 4.72 -15.06
C LYS A 69 13.52 5.04 -16.49
N GLY A 70 13.27 6.27 -16.94
CA GLY A 70 13.56 6.79 -18.28
C GLY A 70 12.65 6.29 -19.40
N LYS A 71 11.64 5.46 -19.10
CA LYS A 71 10.74 4.86 -20.10
C LYS A 71 9.30 5.32 -19.90
N ILE A 72 8.52 5.49 -20.96
CA ILE A 72 7.10 5.85 -20.81
C ILE A 72 6.26 4.63 -20.45
N LEU A 73 6.59 3.46 -21.02
CA LEU A 73 5.84 2.22 -20.79
C LEU A 73 6.60 1.30 -19.83
N PRO A 74 5.87 0.58 -18.96
CA PRO A 74 6.50 -0.39 -18.09
C PRO A 74 7.02 -1.60 -18.86
N SER A 75 8.15 -2.15 -18.40
CA SER A 75 8.59 -3.45 -18.89
C SER A 75 7.67 -4.55 -18.35
N ILE A 76 7.62 -5.71 -19.02
CA ILE A 76 6.85 -6.87 -18.54
C ILE A 76 7.27 -7.26 -17.11
N LYS A 77 8.56 -7.16 -16.81
CA LYS A 77 9.10 -7.38 -15.46
C LYS A 77 8.52 -6.39 -14.45
N ASP A 78 8.48 -5.10 -14.78
CA ASP A 78 7.93 -4.07 -13.90
C ASP A 78 6.45 -4.29 -13.64
N ILE A 79 5.67 -4.59 -14.69
CA ILE A 79 4.24 -4.92 -14.57
C ILE A 79 4.06 -6.09 -13.60
N PHE A 80 4.82 -7.18 -13.81
CA PHE A 80 4.71 -8.35 -12.97
C PHE A 80 5.10 -8.06 -11.51
N SER A 81 6.18 -7.30 -11.28
CA SER A 81 6.60 -6.91 -9.93
C SER A 81 5.56 -6.04 -9.23
N ILE A 82 5.05 -5.00 -9.92
CA ILE A 82 4.02 -4.11 -9.38
C ILE A 82 2.75 -4.89 -9.03
N LEU A 83 2.23 -5.70 -9.97
CA LEU A 83 1.01 -6.48 -9.76
C LEU A 83 1.19 -7.51 -8.65
N SER A 84 2.34 -8.20 -8.60
CA SER A 84 2.62 -9.19 -7.56
C SER A 84 2.63 -8.55 -6.18
N THR A 85 3.35 -7.43 -6.00
CA THR A 85 3.36 -6.70 -4.72
C THR A 85 1.98 -6.20 -4.36
N PHE A 86 1.24 -5.62 -5.32
CA PHE A 86 -0.12 -5.12 -5.08
C PHE A 86 -1.06 -6.23 -4.62
N ILE A 87 -1.07 -7.39 -5.31
CA ILE A 87 -1.91 -8.53 -4.96
C ILE A 87 -1.54 -9.08 -3.58
N LEU A 88 -0.25 -9.30 -3.31
CA LEU A 88 0.21 -9.87 -2.03
C LEU A 88 -0.15 -8.96 -0.85
N ILE A 89 0.10 -7.65 -0.98
CA ILE A 89 -0.22 -6.70 0.10
C ILE A 89 -1.74 -6.55 0.26
N THR A 90 -2.49 -6.42 -0.84
CA THR A 90 -3.96 -6.30 -0.78
C THR A 90 -4.59 -7.56 -0.17
N PHE A 91 -4.03 -8.74 -0.43
CA PHE A 91 -4.44 -9.98 0.21
C PHE A 91 -4.26 -9.92 1.73
N THR A 92 -3.12 -9.39 2.23
CA THR A 92 -2.96 -9.21 3.68
C THR A 92 -4.00 -8.24 4.26
N TRP A 93 -4.37 -7.18 3.53
CA TRP A 93 -5.33 -6.17 3.98
C TRP A 93 -6.74 -6.73 4.20
N ILE A 94 -7.09 -7.88 3.62
CA ILE A 94 -8.34 -8.60 3.94
C ILE A 94 -8.43 -8.86 5.44
N PHE A 95 -7.35 -9.35 6.06
CA PHE A 95 -7.31 -9.61 7.50
C PHE A 95 -7.34 -8.31 8.29
N PHE A 96 -6.60 -7.28 7.87
CA PHE A 96 -6.58 -5.98 8.55
C PHE A 96 -7.97 -5.34 8.64
N ARG A 97 -8.76 -5.43 7.56
CA ARG A 97 -10.09 -4.82 7.47
C ARG A 97 -11.21 -5.64 8.10
N SER A 98 -11.04 -6.96 8.17
CA SER A 98 -12.10 -7.87 8.62
C SER A 98 -12.33 -7.78 10.13
N SER A 99 -13.59 -7.91 10.55
CA SER A 99 -14.00 -7.90 11.96
C SER A 99 -13.69 -9.21 12.68
N SER A 100 -13.56 -10.31 11.94
CA SER A 100 -13.25 -11.66 12.43
C SER A 100 -12.46 -12.49 11.41
N LEU A 101 -11.83 -13.57 11.86
CA LEU A 101 -11.15 -14.51 10.95
C LEU A 101 -12.11 -15.19 9.99
N GLN A 102 -13.34 -15.50 10.45
CA GLN A 102 -14.36 -16.09 9.60
C GLN A 102 -14.72 -15.15 8.45
N GLN A 103 -14.94 -13.86 8.73
CA GLN A 103 -15.22 -12.87 7.69
C GLN A 103 -14.06 -12.77 6.67
N ALA A 104 -12.81 -12.78 7.13
CA ALA A 104 -11.65 -12.76 6.24
C ALA A 104 -11.64 -13.99 5.30
N LEU A 105 -11.94 -15.18 5.82
CA LEU A 105 -12.02 -16.41 5.03
C LEU A 105 -13.19 -16.38 4.04
N ASP A 106 -14.33 -15.81 4.43
CA ASP A 106 -15.49 -15.67 3.55
C ASP A 106 -15.19 -14.72 2.39
N ILE A 107 -14.49 -13.61 2.64
CA ILE A 107 -13.99 -12.72 1.58
C ILE A 107 -13.05 -13.47 0.63
N ILE A 108 -12.11 -14.26 1.17
CA ILE A 108 -11.18 -15.04 0.34
C ILE A 108 -11.92 -16.05 -0.55
N LYS A 109 -12.93 -16.75 -0.01
CA LYS A 109 -13.77 -17.66 -0.80
C LYS A 109 -14.52 -16.92 -1.91
N GLU A 110 -15.03 -15.73 -1.61
CA GLU A 110 -15.79 -14.93 -2.57
C GLU A 110 -14.93 -14.46 -3.75
N ILE A 111 -13.64 -14.20 -3.55
CA ILE A 111 -12.70 -13.84 -4.64
C ILE A 111 -12.66 -14.93 -5.73
N PHE A 112 -12.81 -16.20 -5.35
CA PHE A 112 -12.79 -17.35 -6.27
C PHE A 112 -14.21 -17.81 -6.67
N SER A 113 -15.24 -17.02 -6.37
CA SER A 113 -16.61 -17.30 -6.76
C SER A 113 -16.92 -16.83 -8.18
N LYS A 114 -18.11 -17.18 -8.70
CA LYS A 114 -18.58 -16.72 -10.00
C LYS A 114 -18.78 -15.20 -10.06
N SER A 115 -18.88 -14.52 -8.93
CA SER A 115 -19.01 -13.06 -8.85
C SER A 115 -17.78 -12.33 -9.41
N LEU A 116 -16.63 -13.00 -9.52
CA LEU A 116 -15.44 -12.46 -10.16
C LEU A 116 -15.69 -12.00 -11.61
N PHE A 117 -16.64 -12.64 -12.31
CA PHE A 117 -16.99 -12.32 -13.70
C PHE A 117 -18.22 -11.43 -13.83
N SER A 118 -18.79 -10.94 -12.72
CA SER A 118 -19.91 -10.00 -12.74
C SER A 118 -19.43 -8.57 -12.53
N ILE A 119 -20.17 -7.61 -13.11
CA ILE A 119 -19.89 -6.19 -12.90
C ILE A 119 -20.44 -5.81 -11.53
N PRO A 120 -19.63 -5.20 -10.65
CA PRO A 120 -20.12 -4.72 -9.35
C PRO A 120 -21.20 -3.68 -9.56
N THR A 121 -22.35 -3.84 -8.88
CA THR A 121 -23.46 -2.89 -8.93
C THR A 121 -23.11 -1.51 -8.34
N ILE A 122 -22.01 -1.44 -7.59
CA ILE A 122 -21.55 -0.24 -6.85
C ILE A 122 -20.49 0.55 -7.66
N PHE A 123 -20.07 0.07 -8.84
CA PHE A 123 -19.04 0.79 -9.61
C PHE A 123 -19.61 2.06 -10.25
N SER A 124 -19.15 3.22 -9.79
CA SER A 124 -19.45 4.51 -10.43
C SER A 124 -18.45 4.78 -11.55
N PRO A 125 -18.90 4.96 -12.81
CA PRO A 125 -18.00 5.34 -13.91
C PRO A 125 -17.19 6.61 -13.63
N LYS A 126 -17.75 7.53 -12.84
CA LYS A 126 -17.07 8.76 -12.39
C LYS A 126 -15.86 8.45 -11.51
N ILE A 127 -16.00 7.52 -10.56
CA ILE A 127 -14.90 7.10 -9.68
C ILE A 127 -13.83 6.39 -10.52
N GLY A 128 -14.24 5.52 -11.43
CA GLY A 128 -13.33 4.87 -12.38
C GLY A 128 -12.49 5.88 -13.16
N LEU A 129 -13.14 6.90 -13.74
CA LEU A 129 -12.46 7.98 -14.48
C LEU A 129 -11.46 8.75 -13.60
N ILE A 130 -11.84 9.11 -12.37
CA ILE A 130 -10.97 9.83 -11.44
C ILE A 130 -9.73 8.99 -11.09
N ILE A 131 -9.92 7.70 -10.79
CA ILE A 131 -8.82 6.77 -10.51
C ILE A 131 -7.92 6.65 -11.73
N SER A 132 -8.47 6.51 -12.94
CA SER A 132 -7.66 6.45 -14.17
C SER A 132 -6.84 7.71 -14.39
N ILE A 133 -7.42 8.90 -14.20
CA ILE A 133 -6.68 10.18 -14.28
C ILE A 133 -5.56 10.21 -13.24
N PHE A 134 -5.86 9.86 -11.98
CA PHE A 134 -4.87 9.84 -10.91
C PHE A 134 -3.70 8.90 -11.22
N MET A 135 -4.00 7.67 -11.66
CA MET A 135 -2.98 6.69 -12.04
C MET A 135 -2.12 7.16 -13.21
N LEU A 136 -2.70 7.87 -14.18
CA LEU A 136 -1.94 8.46 -15.30
C LEU A 136 -0.99 9.57 -14.83
N ILE A 137 -1.47 10.46 -13.95
CA ILE A 137 -0.67 11.55 -13.38
C ILE A 137 0.49 10.98 -12.56
N GLU A 138 0.20 10.03 -11.67
CA GLU A 138 1.21 9.29 -10.87
C GLU A 138 2.24 8.61 -11.77
N TRP A 139 1.78 7.91 -12.82
CA TRP A 139 2.68 7.22 -13.73
C TRP A 139 3.62 8.17 -14.48
N ILE A 140 3.11 9.28 -14.99
CA ILE A 140 3.90 10.29 -15.73
C ILE A 140 4.89 11.00 -14.79
N GLY A 141 4.46 11.29 -13.56
CA GLY A 141 5.24 12.06 -12.59
C GLY A 141 6.17 11.24 -11.70
N ARG A 142 6.17 9.90 -11.79
CA ARG A 142 6.87 9.00 -10.87
C ARG A 142 8.38 9.22 -10.68
N GLU A 143 9.04 9.92 -11.61
CA GLU A 143 10.48 10.24 -11.53
C GLU A 143 10.79 11.55 -10.79
N ARG A 144 9.75 12.25 -10.34
CA ARG A 144 9.85 13.49 -9.55
C ARG A 144 9.50 13.22 -8.09
N GLU A 145 9.74 14.20 -7.23
CA GLU A 145 9.35 14.08 -5.81
C GLU A 145 7.83 14.02 -5.66
N PHE A 146 7.09 14.70 -6.54
CA PHE A 146 5.63 14.69 -6.56
C PHE A 146 5.07 14.45 -7.96
N ALA A 147 4.02 13.62 -8.08
CA ALA A 147 3.43 13.28 -9.37
C ALA A 147 2.95 14.50 -10.20
N ILE A 148 2.31 15.45 -9.53
CA ILE A 148 1.78 16.67 -10.13
C ILE A 148 2.88 17.68 -10.51
N GLU A 149 4.11 17.51 -10.01
CA GLU A 149 5.22 18.42 -10.28
C GLU A 149 5.54 18.45 -11.78
N TYR A 150 5.53 17.29 -12.43
CA TYR A 150 5.79 17.19 -13.87
C TYR A 150 4.79 18.01 -14.68
N LEU A 151 3.49 17.88 -14.36
CA LEU A 151 2.42 18.62 -15.03
C LEU A 151 2.48 20.12 -14.71
N GLY A 152 2.71 20.46 -13.45
CA GLY A 152 2.78 21.85 -12.99
C GLY A 152 4.00 22.60 -13.50
N SER A 153 5.11 21.92 -13.78
CA SER A 153 6.37 22.54 -14.22
C SER A 153 6.29 23.24 -15.58
N LYS A 154 5.39 22.77 -16.47
CA LYS A 154 5.20 23.34 -17.81
C LYS A 154 4.10 24.41 -17.87
N LEU A 155 3.34 24.59 -16.79
CA LEU A 155 2.22 25.52 -16.73
C LEU A 155 2.67 26.92 -16.27
N PRO A 156 2.02 28.00 -16.75
CA PRO A 156 2.18 29.32 -16.18
C PRO A 156 1.93 29.32 -14.68
N LYS A 157 2.70 30.10 -13.93
CA LYS A 157 2.65 30.17 -12.46
C LYS A 157 1.21 30.37 -11.95
N ALA A 158 0.43 31.26 -12.58
CA ALA A 158 -0.95 31.53 -12.21
C ALA A 158 -1.87 30.30 -12.33
N ILE A 159 -1.77 29.55 -13.44
CA ILE A 159 -2.56 28.34 -13.69
C ILE A 159 -2.20 27.26 -12.67
N ARG A 160 -0.91 27.09 -12.39
CA ARG A 160 -0.44 26.12 -11.40
C ARG A 160 -1.03 26.38 -10.01
N TRP A 161 -1.00 27.64 -9.55
CA TRP A 161 -1.62 28.01 -8.27
C TRP A 161 -3.13 27.84 -8.28
N ALA A 162 -3.80 28.19 -9.38
CA ALA A 162 -5.24 27.96 -9.52
C ALA A 162 -5.61 26.47 -9.37
N ILE A 163 -4.83 25.57 -9.97
CA ILE A 163 -5.01 24.12 -9.82
C ILE A 163 -4.80 23.69 -8.36
N TYR A 164 -3.75 24.17 -7.69
CA TYR A 164 -3.49 23.82 -6.29
C TYR A 164 -4.62 24.30 -5.38
N TYR A 165 -5.09 25.54 -5.54
CA TYR A 165 -6.23 26.04 -4.78
C TYR A 165 -7.51 25.25 -5.07
N ALA A 166 -7.76 24.88 -6.32
CA ALA A 166 -8.91 24.06 -6.68
C ALA A 166 -8.87 22.67 -6.01
N ILE A 167 -7.71 22.00 -6.03
CA ILE A 167 -7.52 20.71 -5.36
C ILE A 167 -7.69 20.86 -3.85
N SER A 168 -7.04 21.84 -3.21
CA SER A 168 -7.18 22.09 -1.77
C SER A 168 -8.63 22.37 -1.38
N HIS A 169 -9.35 23.16 -2.18
CA HIS A 169 -10.75 23.47 -1.92
C HIS A 169 -11.64 22.23 -2.10
N ALA A 170 -11.39 21.41 -3.13
CA ALA A 170 -12.09 20.14 -3.30
C ALA A 170 -11.84 19.20 -2.12
N VAL A 171 -10.60 19.08 -1.64
CA VAL A 171 -10.27 18.27 -0.45
C VAL A 171 -11.05 18.76 0.78
N ILE A 172 -11.18 20.06 0.97
CA ILE A 172 -11.94 20.63 2.10
C ILE A 172 -13.45 20.35 1.96
N ILE A 173 -14.02 20.58 0.78
CA ILE A 173 -15.46 20.34 0.53
C ILE A 173 -15.81 18.86 0.71
N TYR A 174 -14.92 17.97 0.26
CA TYR A 174 -15.14 16.52 0.30
C TYR A 174 -14.47 15.82 1.51
N ALA A 175 -13.97 16.57 2.50
CA ALA A 175 -13.30 15.99 3.67
C ALA A 175 -14.22 15.07 4.50
N GLY A 176 -15.54 15.20 4.34
CA GLY A 176 -16.54 14.43 5.08
C GLY A 176 -16.65 14.85 6.55
N SER A 177 -17.48 14.14 7.31
CA SER A 177 -17.57 14.30 8.77
C SER A 177 -16.41 13.57 9.44
N GLY A 178 -15.79 14.17 10.47
CA GLY A 178 -14.69 13.56 11.21
C GLY A 178 -15.05 12.17 11.73
N GLN A 179 -14.37 11.14 11.23
CA GLN A 179 -14.44 9.82 11.82
C GLN A 179 -13.48 9.75 13.02
N GLN A 180 -13.93 9.15 14.12
CA GLN A 180 -13.03 8.85 15.23
C GLN A 180 -11.89 7.99 14.71
N PHE A 181 -10.67 8.40 15.03
CA PHE A 181 -9.47 7.64 14.69
C PHE A 181 -9.64 6.21 15.21
N ILE A 182 -9.15 5.21 14.47
CA ILE A 182 -9.40 3.78 14.78
C ILE A 182 -8.98 3.39 16.22
N TYR A 183 -8.07 4.16 16.83
CA TYR A 183 -7.64 4.07 18.23
C TYR A 183 -8.61 4.65 19.28
N PHE A 184 -9.81 5.03 18.89
CA PHE A 184 -10.85 5.49 19.83
C PHE A 184 -12.16 4.72 19.65
N GLN A 185 -12.17 3.69 18.80
CA GLN A 185 -13.36 2.89 18.48
C GLN A 185 -13.37 1.51 19.18
N PHE A 186 -12.71 1.40 20.33
CA PHE A 186 -12.73 0.18 21.16
C PHE A 186 -13.70 0.32 22.34
#